data_AF-A0AA42Y6Q9-F1
#
_entry.id   AF-A0AA42Y6Q9-F1
#
_cell.length_a   1.000
_cell.length_b   1.000
_cell.length_c   1.000
_cell.angle_alpha   90.00
_cell.angle_beta   90.00
_cell.angle_gamma   90.00
#
_symmetry.space_group_name_H-M   'P 1'
#
loop_
_entity.id
_entity.type
_entity.pdbx_description
1 polymer ?
#
loop_
_entity_poly.entity_id
_entity_poly.type
_entity_poly.pdbx_seq_one_letter_code
_entity_poly.pdbx_strand_id
1 'polypeptide(L)'
;MAYAAGVDVGSTQTKAVIIDEDRNIVARSLTDTGANVIRAAEQAFHEALQAGDLREEEVEYVVGTGYGRYKVTFGNTQVTEISCHGRGAVHMFPESRTVVDMGGQDTKAISVSPTGEIVDFCMNDKCAAGTGRFLGAASSALDIPLDELGPTALRGEKAVKISTTCTVFAESEVLSWLGKGKKIEDILLGVHQSIAGRSTGLLRRVGIHEQVTFTGGVARNVAMVDALNRSLGLTVNVSDDSHYMGALGAALFALDHILAARAPARQDA
;
A
#
# COMPACT_ATOMS: atom_id res chain seq x y z
N MET A 1 -20.28 21.96 2.72
CA MET A 1 -19.72 20.60 2.80
C MET A 1 -18.23 20.79 2.94
N ALA A 2 -17.61 20.27 3.98
CA ALA A 2 -16.15 20.32 4.09
C ALA A 2 -15.54 19.05 3.51
N TYR A 3 -14.38 19.22 2.89
CA TYR A 3 -13.58 18.11 2.42
C TYR A 3 -12.39 17.88 3.36
N ALA A 4 -12.01 16.62 3.50
CA ALA A 4 -10.83 16.21 4.24
C ALA A 4 -9.86 15.52 3.28
N ALA A 5 -8.55 15.75 3.44
CA ALA A 5 -7.55 15.14 2.59
C ALA A 5 -6.50 14.37 3.37
N GLY A 6 -5.96 13.34 2.71
CA GLY A 6 -4.84 12.57 3.18
C GLY A 6 -3.77 12.48 2.11
N VAL A 7 -2.51 12.70 2.47
CA VAL A 7 -1.36 12.64 1.57
C VAL A 7 -0.39 11.58 2.07
N ASP A 8 -0.34 10.43 1.39
CA ASP A 8 0.56 9.32 1.68
C ASP A 8 1.83 9.45 0.84
N VAL A 9 2.91 9.87 1.50
CA VAL A 9 4.21 10.07 0.87
C VAL A 9 5.08 8.83 1.05
N GLY A 10 4.92 7.87 0.14
CA GLY A 10 5.71 6.64 0.13
C GLY A 10 7.10 6.80 -0.46
N SER A 11 7.95 5.78 -0.32
CA SER A 11 9.32 5.77 -0.85
C SER A 11 9.43 5.76 -2.38
N THR A 12 8.34 5.40 -3.06
CA THR A 12 8.30 5.18 -4.52
C THR A 12 7.19 5.98 -5.15
N GLN A 13 5.99 5.95 -4.55
CA GLN A 13 4.81 6.67 -5.02
C GLN A 13 4.21 7.49 -3.89
N THR A 14 3.77 8.69 -4.24
CA THR A 14 3.02 9.60 -3.38
C THR A 14 1.57 9.64 -3.86
N LYS A 15 0.63 9.54 -2.91
CA LYS A 15 -0.81 9.49 -3.18
C LYS A 15 -1.51 10.59 -2.41
N ALA A 16 -2.53 11.19 -3.01
CA ALA A 16 -3.49 12.00 -2.27
C ALA A 16 -4.90 11.45 -2.47
N VAL A 17 -5.72 11.54 -1.42
CA VAL A 17 -7.14 11.21 -1.44
C VAL A 17 -7.89 12.34 -0.77
N ILE A 18 -8.98 12.78 -1.38
CA ILE A 18 -9.92 13.75 -0.81
C ILE A 18 -11.25 13.03 -0.61
N ILE A 19 -11.83 13.19 0.58
CA ILE A 19 -13.13 12.64 0.94
C ILE A 19 -14.12 13.73 1.36
N ASP A 20 -15.41 13.45 1.18
CA ASP A 20 -16.50 14.27 1.69
C ASP A 20 -16.89 13.89 3.14
N GLU A 21 -17.87 14.60 3.71
CA GLU A 21 -18.37 14.34 5.08
C GLU A 21 -19.05 12.96 5.23
N ASP A 22 -19.53 12.39 4.12
CA ASP A 22 -20.12 11.05 4.05
C ASP A 22 -19.06 9.95 3.90
N ARG A 23 -17.77 10.32 3.92
CA ARG A 23 -16.59 9.43 3.81
C ARG A 23 -16.44 8.78 2.43
N ASN A 24 -17.03 9.37 1.40
CA ASN A 24 -16.83 8.95 0.01
C ASN A 24 -15.54 9.56 -0.54
N ILE A 25 -14.80 8.79 -1.34
CA ILE A 25 -13.68 9.33 -2.11
C ILE A 25 -14.24 10.19 -3.24
N VAL A 26 -14.00 11.49 -3.18
CA VAL A 26 -14.41 12.45 -4.22
C VAL A 26 -13.30 12.70 -5.24
N ALA A 27 -12.04 12.59 -4.82
CA ALA A 27 -10.89 12.73 -5.71
C ALA A 27 -9.67 11.99 -5.19
N ARG A 28 -8.75 11.67 -6.09
CA ARG A 28 -7.48 11.00 -5.78
C ARG A 28 -6.43 11.27 -6.84
N SER A 29 -5.16 11.13 -6.47
CA SER A 29 -4.02 11.25 -7.39
C SER A 29 -2.89 10.30 -6.98
N LEU A 30 -2.06 9.93 -7.95
CA LEU A 30 -0.90 9.08 -7.78
C LEU A 30 0.25 9.66 -8.62
N THR A 31 1.33 10.04 -7.96
CA THR A 31 2.57 10.50 -8.61
C THR A 31 3.77 9.68 -8.12
N ASP A 32 4.82 9.63 -8.92
CA ASP A 32 6.11 9.12 -8.45
C ASP A 32 6.72 10.09 -7.44
N THR A 33 7.25 9.57 -6.32
CA THR A 33 7.81 10.41 -5.24
C THR A 33 9.09 11.13 -5.70
N GLY A 34 9.92 10.46 -6.51
CA GLY A 34 11.18 11.01 -7.00
C GLY A 34 12.14 11.45 -5.88
N ALA A 35 13.08 12.33 -6.23
CA ALA A 35 14.10 12.83 -5.30
C ALA A 35 13.60 13.97 -4.40
N ASN A 36 12.60 14.75 -4.85
CA ASN A 36 12.05 15.88 -4.10
C ASN A 36 10.69 15.51 -3.52
N VAL A 37 10.74 14.95 -2.31
CA VAL A 37 9.58 14.45 -1.56
C VAL A 37 8.55 15.54 -1.25
N ILE A 38 8.98 16.78 -0.98
CA ILE A 38 8.07 17.91 -0.69
C ILE A 38 7.27 18.23 -1.96
N ARG A 39 7.97 18.39 -3.09
CA ARG A 39 7.32 18.67 -4.37
C ARG A 39 6.35 17.56 -4.77
N ALA A 40 6.69 16.30 -4.53
CA ALA A 40 5.79 15.18 -4.83
C ALA A 40 4.52 15.21 -3.97
N ALA A 41 4.63 15.58 -2.69
CA ALA A 41 3.47 15.75 -1.81
C ALA A 41 2.54 16.88 -2.28
N GLU A 42 3.11 18.05 -2.61
CA GLU A 42 2.37 19.19 -3.16
C GLU A 42 1.71 18.84 -4.49
N GLN A 43 2.46 18.19 -5.39
CA GLN A 43 1.95 17.77 -6.70
C GLN A 43 0.78 16.80 -6.55
N ALA A 44 0.92 15.75 -5.72
CA ALA A 44 -0.17 14.81 -5.48
C ALA A 44 -1.42 15.54 -4.95
N PHE A 45 -1.27 16.41 -3.97
CA PHE A 45 -2.40 17.15 -3.41
C PHE A 45 -3.09 18.04 -4.46
N HIS A 46 -2.33 18.81 -5.23
CA HIS A 46 -2.89 19.65 -6.30
C HIS A 46 -3.55 18.84 -7.42
N GLU A 47 -2.99 17.70 -7.81
CA GLU A 47 -3.61 16.81 -8.81
C GLU A 47 -4.93 16.23 -8.29
N ALA A 48 -5.04 15.91 -7.00
CA ALA A 48 -6.30 15.45 -6.41
C ALA A 48 -7.33 16.58 -6.36
N LEU A 49 -6.94 17.81 -6.02
CA LEU A 49 -7.82 18.98 -6.09
C LEU A 49 -8.35 19.20 -7.52
N GLN A 50 -7.47 19.15 -8.53
CA GLN A 50 -7.84 19.27 -9.94
C GLN A 50 -8.77 18.16 -10.40
N ALA A 51 -8.51 16.91 -10.01
CA ALA A 51 -9.35 15.77 -10.36
C ALA A 51 -10.76 15.86 -9.74
N GLY A 52 -10.89 16.53 -8.59
CA GLY A 52 -12.16 16.77 -7.91
C GLY A 52 -12.87 18.07 -8.29
N ASP A 53 -12.27 18.91 -9.14
CA ASP A 53 -12.72 20.29 -9.40
C ASP A 53 -12.91 21.10 -8.09
N LEU A 54 -11.97 20.93 -7.16
CA LEU A 54 -11.99 21.56 -5.83
C LEU A 54 -10.93 22.65 -5.73
N ARG A 55 -11.25 23.71 -4.98
CA ARG A 55 -10.26 24.69 -4.53
C ARG A 55 -9.65 24.26 -3.21
N GLU A 56 -8.41 24.68 -2.95
CA GLU A 56 -7.69 24.34 -1.73
C GLU A 56 -8.45 24.79 -0.47
N GLU A 57 -9.15 25.93 -0.51
CA GLU A 57 -9.90 26.44 0.64
C GLU A 57 -11.14 25.61 0.98
N GLU A 58 -11.54 24.68 0.12
CA GLU A 58 -12.66 23.75 0.37
C GLU A 58 -12.20 22.51 1.16
N VAL A 59 -10.90 22.25 1.21
CA VAL A 59 -10.29 21.20 2.03
C VAL A 59 -9.94 21.78 3.41
N GLU A 60 -10.76 21.48 4.41
CA GLU A 60 -10.63 22.08 5.75
C GLU A 60 -9.46 21.49 6.55
N TYR A 61 -9.09 20.23 6.28
CA TYR A 61 -8.05 19.55 7.02
C TYR A 61 -7.30 18.53 6.16
N VAL A 62 -5.98 18.52 6.28
CA VAL A 62 -5.05 17.65 5.55
C VAL A 62 -4.16 16.90 6.53
N VAL A 63 -4.11 15.58 6.40
CA VAL A 63 -3.19 14.71 7.17
C VAL A 63 -2.09 14.16 6.26
N GLY A 64 -0.83 14.33 6.67
CA GLY A 64 0.30 13.65 6.02
C GLY A 64 0.57 12.28 6.63
N THR A 65 0.90 11.31 5.77
CA THR A 65 1.31 9.96 6.17
C THR A 65 2.43 9.40 5.28
N GLY A 66 2.82 8.15 5.50
CA GLY A 66 3.92 7.51 4.80
C GLY A 66 5.31 7.83 5.36
N TYR A 67 6.33 7.29 4.70
CA TYR A 67 7.75 7.54 4.97
C TYR A 67 8.07 9.04 5.01
N GLY A 68 7.50 9.79 4.08
CA GLY A 68 7.69 11.22 3.91
C GLY A 68 6.72 12.10 4.67
N ARG A 69 5.92 11.60 5.64
CA ARG A 69 4.84 12.38 6.29
C ARG A 69 5.24 13.77 6.78
N TYR A 70 6.46 13.92 7.32
CA TYR A 70 6.97 15.22 7.80
C TYR A 70 7.31 16.22 6.69
N LYS A 71 7.22 15.80 5.42
CA LYS A 71 7.41 16.62 4.23
C LYS A 71 6.10 17.14 3.66
N VAL A 72 4.95 16.72 4.21
CA VAL A 72 3.63 17.33 3.96
C VAL A 72 3.52 18.60 4.80
N THR A 73 4.31 19.62 4.45
CA THR A 73 4.45 20.86 5.24
C THR A 73 3.24 21.79 5.13
N PHE A 74 2.40 21.60 4.11
CA PHE A 74 1.12 22.28 3.95
C PHE A 74 -0.01 21.61 4.75
N GLY A 75 0.21 20.43 5.32
CA GLY A 75 -0.79 19.69 6.09
C GLY A 75 -0.90 20.14 7.55
N ASN A 76 -2.01 19.80 8.19
CA ASN A 76 -2.34 20.22 9.56
C ASN A 76 -1.70 19.31 10.62
N THR A 77 -1.65 18.00 10.38
CA THR A 77 -1.04 17.02 11.30
C THR A 77 -0.58 15.77 10.57
N GLN A 78 0.22 14.94 11.25
CA GLN A 78 0.86 13.76 10.67
C GLN A 78 0.48 12.49 11.42
N VAL A 79 0.12 11.44 10.70
CA VAL A 79 -0.26 10.14 11.26
C VAL A 79 0.59 9.03 10.64
N THR A 80 0.92 7.99 11.41
CA THR A 80 1.74 6.89 10.91
C THR A 80 1.01 6.11 9.83
N GLU A 81 1.74 5.67 8.82
CA GLU A 81 1.15 4.88 7.72
C GLU A 81 0.55 3.56 8.20
N ILE A 82 1.07 2.98 9.28
CA ILE A 82 0.50 1.79 9.92
C ILE A 82 -0.95 2.08 10.36
N SER A 83 -1.18 3.20 11.04
CA SER A 83 -2.51 3.61 11.49
C SER A 83 -3.42 3.93 10.30
N CYS A 84 -2.88 4.64 9.30
CA CYS A 84 -3.65 5.01 8.12
C CYS A 84 -4.05 3.79 7.27
N HIS A 85 -3.12 2.87 6.99
CA HIS A 85 -3.44 1.64 6.26
C HIS A 85 -4.43 0.75 7.01
N GLY A 86 -4.28 0.60 8.34
CA GLY A 86 -5.24 -0.13 9.17
C GLY A 86 -6.64 0.48 9.11
N ARG A 87 -6.72 1.81 9.27
CA ARG A 87 -7.97 2.55 9.20
C ARG A 87 -8.62 2.52 7.81
N GLY A 88 -7.84 2.74 6.77
CA GLY A 88 -8.30 2.68 5.38
C GLY A 88 -8.80 1.28 5.00
N ALA A 89 -8.12 0.23 5.47
CA ALA A 89 -8.55 -1.15 5.26
C ALA A 89 -9.88 -1.45 5.93
N VAL A 90 -10.09 -1.06 7.19
CA VAL A 90 -11.38 -1.27 7.89
C VAL A 90 -12.50 -0.43 7.26
N HIS A 91 -12.21 0.79 6.81
CA HIS A 91 -13.22 1.61 6.12
C HIS A 91 -13.69 0.97 4.80
N MET A 92 -12.76 0.47 4.00
CA MET A 92 -13.07 -0.15 2.71
C MET A 92 -13.63 -1.56 2.84
N PHE A 93 -13.13 -2.31 3.83
CA PHE A 93 -13.51 -3.69 4.12
C PHE A 93 -13.77 -3.81 5.64
N PRO A 94 -15.02 -3.59 6.10
CA PRO A 94 -15.39 -3.51 7.53
C PRO A 94 -14.99 -4.72 8.38
N GLU A 95 -14.87 -5.88 7.76
CA GLU A 95 -14.51 -7.11 8.44
C GLU A 95 -12.99 -7.33 8.55
N SER A 96 -12.15 -6.45 7.98
CA SER A 96 -10.69 -6.56 8.06
C SER A 96 -10.21 -6.74 9.49
N ARG A 97 -9.38 -7.76 9.72
CA ARG A 97 -8.71 -8.00 11.02
C ARG A 97 -7.20 -8.10 10.90
N THR A 98 -6.71 -8.37 9.70
CA THR A 98 -5.28 -8.38 9.40
C THR A 98 -5.06 -7.62 8.10
N VAL A 99 -4.03 -6.78 8.05
CA VAL A 99 -3.64 -6.02 6.87
C VAL A 99 -2.22 -6.39 6.50
N VAL A 100 -1.99 -6.69 5.22
CA VAL A 100 -0.66 -6.77 4.64
C VAL A 100 -0.47 -5.59 3.71
N ASP A 101 0.45 -4.71 4.05
CA ASP A 101 0.83 -3.57 3.23
C ASP A 101 2.15 -3.86 2.54
N MET A 102 2.17 -3.94 1.21
CA MET A 102 3.40 -4.13 0.43
C MET A 102 3.69 -2.89 -0.41
N GLY A 103 4.69 -2.15 0.05
CA GLY A 103 5.24 -0.99 -0.64
C GLY A 103 6.38 -1.36 -1.58
N GLY A 104 7.07 -0.31 -2.06
CA GLY A 104 8.26 -0.47 -2.88
C GLY A 104 9.48 -0.95 -2.08
N GLN A 105 9.63 -0.52 -0.82
CA GLN A 105 10.84 -0.76 -0.03
C GLN A 105 10.64 -1.61 1.22
N ASP A 106 9.41 -1.68 1.72
CA ASP A 106 9.06 -2.46 2.91
C ASP A 106 7.74 -3.21 2.72
N THR A 107 7.52 -4.17 3.62
CA THR A 107 6.26 -4.88 3.78
C THR A 107 5.87 -4.89 5.25
N LYS A 108 4.61 -4.63 5.55
CA LYS A 108 4.06 -4.56 6.90
C LYS A 108 2.94 -5.57 7.07
N ALA A 109 2.89 -6.20 8.22
CA ALA A 109 1.75 -6.97 8.68
C ALA A 109 1.17 -6.27 9.91
N ILE A 110 -0.13 -6.04 9.90
CA ILE A 110 -0.82 -5.21 10.88
C ILE A 110 -2.05 -5.98 11.36
N SER A 111 -2.19 -6.17 12.66
CA SER A 111 -3.42 -6.65 13.28
C SER A 111 -4.26 -5.45 13.69
N VAL A 112 -5.53 -5.44 13.29
CA VAL A 112 -6.45 -4.32 13.51
C VAL A 112 -7.69 -4.75 14.28
N SER A 113 -8.17 -3.87 15.16
CA SER A 113 -9.43 -4.04 15.85
C SER A 113 -10.61 -3.85 14.87
N PRO A 114 -11.85 -4.23 15.25
CA PRO A 114 -13.04 -3.94 14.44
C PRO A 114 -13.27 -2.46 14.15
N THR A 115 -12.68 -1.56 14.93
CA THR A 115 -12.79 -0.10 14.77
C THR A 115 -11.60 0.50 13.99
N GLY A 116 -10.65 -0.32 13.54
CA GLY A 116 -9.47 0.13 12.80
C GLY A 116 -8.29 0.58 13.67
N GLU A 117 -8.36 0.36 14.98
CA GLU A 117 -7.23 0.61 15.89
C GLU A 117 -6.16 -0.47 15.72
N ILE A 118 -4.89 -0.10 15.87
CA ILE A 118 -3.78 -1.03 15.70
C ILE A 118 -3.60 -1.84 16.97
N VAL A 119 -3.77 -3.16 16.86
CA VAL A 119 -3.58 -4.10 17.98
C VAL A 119 -2.12 -4.53 18.07
N ASP A 120 -1.52 -4.88 16.94
CA ASP A 120 -0.11 -5.25 16.83
C ASP A 120 0.35 -4.98 15.39
N PHE A 121 1.66 -4.81 15.19
CA PHE A 121 2.23 -4.73 13.86
C PHE A 121 3.67 -5.21 13.84
N CYS A 122 4.10 -5.71 12.69
CA CYS A 122 5.51 -5.90 12.42
C CYS A 122 5.81 -5.57 10.96
N MET A 123 7.06 -5.19 10.69
CA MET A 123 7.50 -4.82 9.35
C MET A 123 8.85 -5.43 9.02
N ASN A 124 9.08 -5.58 7.72
CA ASN A 124 10.39 -5.81 7.15
C ASN A 124 10.79 -4.56 6.36
N ASP A 125 11.66 -3.75 6.95
CA ASP A 125 12.14 -2.46 6.43
C ASP A 125 13.62 -2.46 6.06
N LYS A 126 14.40 -3.41 6.60
CA LYS A 126 15.84 -3.55 6.33
C LYS A 126 16.13 -4.32 5.06
N CYS A 127 15.14 -5.02 4.50
CA CYS A 127 15.34 -5.92 3.38
C CYS A 127 14.29 -5.70 2.29
N ALA A 128 14.75 -5.36 1.08
CA ALA A 128 13.92 -5.31 -0.12
C ALA A 128 13.39 -6.68 -0.56
N ALA A 129 13.73 -7.75 0.15
CA ALA A 129 13.18 -9.07 -0.07
C ALA A 129 11.72 -9.10 0.37
N GLY A 130 10.83 -9.43 -0.56
CA GLY A 130 9.39 -9.48 -0.28
C GLY A 130 8.66 -8.15 -0.48
N THR A 131 9.23 -7.21 -1.25
CA THR A 131 8.64 -5.89 -1.53
C THR A 131 8.58 -5.64 -3.04
N GLY A 132 7.98 -4.53 -3.47
CA GLY A 132 7.93 -4.13 -4.88
C GLY A 132 9.30 -3.97 -5.53
N ARG A 133 10.36 -3.66 -4.78
CA ARG A 133 11.73 -3.60 -5.32
C ARG A 133 12.26 -4.97 -5.76
N PHE A 134 11.77 -6.07 -5.18
CA PHE A 134 12.09 -7.40 -5.67
C PHE A 134 11.45 -7.66 -7.05
N LEU A 135 10.21 -7.21 -7.24
CA LEU A 135 9.56 -7.23 -8.56
C LEU A 135 10.29 -6.33 -9.56
N GLY A 136 10.77 -5.16 -9.12
CA GLY A 136 11.61 -4.27 -9.93
C GLY A 136 12.90 -4.91 -10.43
N ALA A 137 13.57 -5.71 -9.59
CA ALA A 137 14.76 -6.46 -10.00
C ALA A 137 14.41 -7.51 -11.09
N ALA A 138 13.28 -8.21 -10.95
CA ALA A 138 12.83 -9.16 -11.97
C ALA A 138 12.41 -8.47 -13.28
N SER A 139 11.73 -7.32 -13.19
CA SER A 139 11.39 -6.47 -14.33
C SER A 139 12.65 -6.05 -15.11
N SER A 140 13.65 -5.52 -14.41
CA SER A 140 14.93 -5.13 -15.01
C SER A 140 15.68 -6.31 -15.63
N ALA A 141 15.69 -7.47 -14.96
CA ALA A 141 16.40 -8.66 -15.43
C ALA A 141 15.81 -9.22 -16.74
N LEU A 142 14.50 -9.13 -16.91
CA LEU A 142 13.77 -9.74 -18.03
C LEU A 142 13.40 -8.74 -19.11
N ASP A 143 13.67 -7.44 -18.88
CA ASP A 143 13.23 -6.33 -19.74
C ASP A 143 11.71 -6.34 -19.97
N ILE A 144 10.94 -6.55 -18.89
CA ILE A 144 9.47 -6.58 -18.91
C ILE A 144 8.94 -5.47 -18.01
N PRO A 145 7.99 -4.64 -18.48
CA PRO A 145 7.33 -3.63 -17.66
C PRO A 145 6.74 -4.20 -16.36
N LEU A 146 6.80 -3.41 -15.28
CA LEU A 146 6.34 -3.85 -13.94
C LEU A 146 4.87 -4.29 -13.92
N ASP A 147 4.02 -3.65 -14.70
CA ASP A 147 2.59 -3.94 -14.86
C ASP A 147 2.33 -5.21 -15.68
N GLU A 148 3.25 -5.62 -16.55
CA GLU A 148 3.17 -6.87 -17.32
C GLU A 148 3.66 -8.11 -16.55
N LEU A 149 4.37 -7.92 -15.43
CA LEU A 149 4.89 -9.04 -14.63
C LEU A 149 3.78 -9.94 -14.09
N GLY A 150 2.71 -9.34 -13.56
CA GLY A 150 1.58 -10.07 -12.97
C GLY A 150 0.86 -10.94 -14.02
N PRO A 151 0.32 -10.34 -15.09
CA PRO A 151 -0.32 -11.08 -16.19
C PRO A 151 0.59 -12.16 -16.80
N THR A 152 1.90 -11.92 -16.88
CA THR A 152 2.86 -12.91 -17.37
C THR A 152 3.07 -14.07 -16.41
N ALA A 153 3.24 -13.80 -15.12
CA ALA A 153 3.40 -14.84 -14.11
C ALA A 153 2.19 -15.79 -14.02
N LEU A 154 0.96 -15.28 -14.23
CA LEU A 154 -0.26 -16.09 -14.20
C LEU A 154 -0.37 -17.11 -15.35
N ARG A 155 0.42 -16.97 -16.42
CA ARG A 155 0.52 -17.99 -17.48
C ARG A 155 1.44 -19.15 -17.09
N GLY A 156 2.18 -19.03 -15.98
CA GLY A 156 3.12 -20.04 -15.51
C GLY A 156 2.41 -21.27 -14.97
N GLU A 157 2.94 -22.44 -15.28
CA GLU A 157 2.39 -23.73 -14.83
C GLU A 157 3.31 -24.40 -13.80
N LYS A 158 4.62 -24.12 -13.87
CA LYS A 158 5.64 -24.79 -13.08
C LYS A 158 6.66 -23.80 -12.54
N ALA A 159 6.26 -23.14 -11.46
CA ALA A 159 7.08 -22.17 -10.75
C ALA A 159 8.52 -22.67 -10.51
N VAL A 160 9.51 -21.85 -10.87
CA VAL A 160 10.89 -22.12 -10.47
C VAL A 160 11.08 -21.80 -8.99
N LYS A 161 11.97 -22.53 -8.32
CA LYS A 161 12.33 -22.21 -6.93
C LYS A 161 13.37 -21.09 -6.92
N ILE A 162 12.97 -19.91 -6.45
CA ILE A 162 13.90 -18.80 -6.16
C ILE A 162 14.55 -19.06 -4.80
N SER A 163 15.85 -19.31 -4.81
CA SER A 163 16.64 -19.68 -3.63
C SER A 163 17.21 -18.47 -2.91
N THR A 164 17.48 -17.38 -3.62
CA THR A 164 18.01 -16.16 -3.01
C THR A 164 16.95 -15.44 -2.19
N THR A 165 17.38 -14.94 -1.05
CA THR A 165 16.63 -13.95 -0.27
C THR A 165 17.08 -12.54 -0.58
N CYS A 166 18.31 -12.33 -1.06
CA CYS A 166 18.83 -10.99 -1.30
C CYS A 166 18.35 -10.46 -2.65
N THR A 167 17.68 -9.31 -2.66
CA THR A 167 17.24 -8.62 -3.90
C THR A 167 18.40 -8.31 -4.84
N VAL A 168 19.61 -8.06 -4.32
CA VAL A 168 20.82 -7.84 -5.14
C VAL A 168 21.15 -9.07 -5.99
N PHE A 169 20.89 -10.27 -5.48
CA PHE A 169 21.14 -11.51 -6.22
C PHE A 169 19.89 -12.03 -6.95
N ALA A 170 18.73 -11.39 -6.76
CA ALA A 170 17.48 -11.80 -7.41
C ALA A 170 17.59 -11.68 -8.94
N GLU A 171 18.14 -10.57 -9.43
CA GLU A 171 18.40 -10.35 -10.86
C GLU A 171 19.31 -11.45 -11.44
N SER A 172 20.43 -11.74 -10.79
CA SER A 172 21.36 -12.79 -11.24
C SER A 172 20.71 -14.18 -11.23
N GLU A 173 19.87 -14.48 -10.24
CA GLU A 173 19.16 -15.76 -10.19
C GLU A 173 18.08 -15.87 -11.28
N VAL A 174 17.33 -14.79 -11.54
CA VAL A 174 16.37 -14.71 -12.65
C VAL A 174 17.05 -14.97 -13.99
N LEU A 175 18.17 -14.28 -14.25
CA LEU A 175 18.97 -14.49 -15.46
C LEU A 175 19.55 -15.91 -15.53
N SER A 176 19.94 -16.49 -14.40
CA SER A 176 20.41 -17.88 -14.36
C SER A 176 19.33 -18.87 -14.78
N TRP A 177 18.08 -18.67 -14.32
CA TRP A 177 16.96 -19.52 -14.74
C TRP A 177 16.62 -19.35 -16.22
N LEU A 178 16.70 -18.10 -16.73
CA LEU A 178 16.53 -17.82 -18.14
C LEU A 178 17.59 -18.54 -18.99
N GLY A 179 18.87 -18.47 -18.59
CA GLY A 179 19.98 -19.18 -19.24
C GLY A 179 19.87 -20.71 -19.19
N LYS A 180 19.12 -21.25 -18.22
CA LYS A 180 18.76 -22.68 -18.13
C LYS A 180 17.53 -23.05 -18.99
N GLY A 181 17.02 -22.13 -19.80
CA GLY A 181 15.90 -22.35 -20.69
C GLY A 181 14.55 -22.48 -19.99
N LYS A 182 14.40 -21.92 -18.78
CA LYS A 182 13.09 -21.84 -18.12
C LYS A 182 12.22 -20.78 -18.79
N LYS A 183 10.92 -21.07 -18.87
CA LYS A 183 9.92 -20.14 -19.37
C LYS A 183 9.83 -18.92 -18.46
N ILE A 184 9.65 -17.74 -19.05
CA ILE A 184 9.61 -16.47 -18.31
C ILE A 184 8.46 -16.47 -17.31
N GLU A 185 7.29 -16.96 -17.72
CA GLU A 185 6.10 -17.09 -16.89
C GLU A 185 6.33 -17.98 -15.64
N ASP A 186 7.08 -19.07 -15.78
CA ASP A 186 7.45 -19.96 -14.68
C ASP A 186 8.47 -19.30 -13.73
N ILE A 187 9.39 -18.49 -14.28
CA ILE A 187 10.35 -17.73 -13.48
C ILE A 187 9.63 -16.68 -12.65
N LEU A 188 8.77 -15.88 -13.28
CA LEU A 188 7.99 -14.85 -12.61
C LEU A 188 7.03 -15.46 -11.58
N LEU A 189 6.40 -16.60 -11.87
CA LEU A 189 5.59 -17.29 -10.86
C LEU A 189 6.42 -17.65 -9.62
N GLY A 190 7.66 -18.13 -9.81
CA GLY A 190 8.60 -18.39 -8.72
C GLY A 190 8.95 -17.14 -7.90
N VAL A 191 9.14 -15.99 -8.57
CA VAL A 191 9.38 -14.69 -7.93
C VAL A 191 8.20 -14.29 -7.04
N HIS A 192 6.96 -14.36 -7.55
CA HIS A 192 5.77 -14.01 -6.77
C HIS A 192 5.56 -14.95 -5.58
N GLN A 193 5.76 -16.26 -5.76
CA GLN A 193 5.69 -17.24 -4.66
C GLN A 193 6.75 -16.98 -3.59
N SER A 194 7.96 -16.58 -3.99
CA SER A 194 9.04 -16.22 -3.07
C SER A 194 8.65 -15.01 -2.21
N ILE A 195 8.04 -13.98 -2.81
CA ILE A 195 7.54 -12.81 -2.09
C ILE A 195 6.40 -13.20 -1.14
N ALA A 196 5.41 -13.97 -1.63
CA ALA A 196 4.25 -14.40 -0.85
C ALA A 196 4.65 -15.17 0.41
N GLY A 197 5.59 -16.11 0.29
CA GLY A 197 6.06 -16.90 1.43
C GLY A 197 6.67 -16.04 2.53
N ARG A 198 7.40 -14.96 2.18
CA ARG A 198 7.96 -14.02 3.16
C ARG A 198 6.87 -13.19 3.84
N SER A 199 5.93 -12.68 3.05
CA SER A 199 4.80 -11.90 3.56
C SER A 199 3.91 -12.72 4.49
N THR A 200 3.65 -13.98 4.16
CA THR A 200 2.95 -14.93 5.05
C THR A 200 3.71 -15.17 6.35
N GLY A 201 5.05 -15.27 6.29
CA GLY A 201 5.89 -15.36 7.49
C GLY A 201 5.75 -14.14 8.40
N LEU A 202 5.65 -12.94 7.81
CA LEU A 202 5.41 -11.69 8.55
C LEU A 202 4.02 -11.66 9.18
N LEU A 203 2.99 -12.01 8.40
CA LEU A 203 1.60 -12.07 8.85
C LEU A 203 1.39 -13.03 10.04
N ARG A 204 2.09 -14.17 10.05
CA ARG A 204 2.03 -15.11 11.18
C ARG A 204 2.51 -14.53 12.50
N ARG A 205 3.36 -13.49 12.49
CA ARG A 205 3.91 -12.88 13.71
C ARG A 205 2.89 -12.02 14.45
N VAL A 206 1.95 -11.41 13.74
CA VAL A 206 0.88 -10.57 14.31
C VAL A 206 -0.45 -11.33 14.48
N GLY A 207 -0.46 -12.62 14.12
CA GLY A 207 -1.67 -13.42 14.04
C GLY A 207 -2.39 -13.22 12.70
N ILE A 208 -2.73 -14.33 12.05
CA ILE A 208 -3.60 -14.31 10.86
C ILE A 208 -5.02 -14.55 11.35
N HIS A 209 -5.82 -13.49 11.35
CA HIS A 209 -7.26 -13.58 11.55
C HIS A 209 -7.95 -13.73 10.19
N GLU A 210 -9.16 -14.30 10.18
CA GLU A 210 -10.00 -14.28 8.97
C GLU A 210 -10.20 -12.82 8.52
N GLN A 211 -10.35 -12.59 7.20
CA GLN A 211 -10.40 -11.25 6.57
C GLN A 211 -9.04 -10.52 6.55
N VAL A 212 -8.14 -11.03 5.71
CA VAL A 212 -6.84 -10.41 5.41
C VAL A 212 -7.00 -9.41 4.26
N THR A 213 -6.63 -8.16 4.48
CA THR A 213 -6.71 -7.09 3.47
C THR A 213 -5.33 -6.76 2.91
N PHE A 214 -5.21 -6.76 1.59
CA PHE A 214 -3.95 -6.47 0.88
C PHE A 214 -3.94 -5.03 0.36
N THR A 215 -2.93 -4.26 0.77
CA THR A 215 -2.77 -2.83 0.49
C THR A 215 -1.39 -2.51 -0.08
N GLY A 216 -1.23 -1.26 -0.49
CA GLY A 216 0.04 -0.76 -1.01
C GLY A 216 0.17 -0.97 -2.52
N GLY A 217 1.26 -0.45 -3.11
CA GLY A 217 1.43 -0.43 -4.56
C GLY A 217 1.47 -1.82 -5.21
N VAL A 218 1.98 -2.82 -4.48
CA VAL A 218 2.08 -4.19 -4.99
C VAL A 218 0.70 -4.88 -5.03
N ALA A 219 -0.32 -4.37 -4.34
CA ALA A 219 -1.68 -4.91 -4.40
C ALA A 219 -2.29 -4.85 -5.82
N ARG A 220 -1.75 -4.00 -6.70
CA ARG A 220 -2.12 -3.92 -8.12
C ARG A 220 -1.62 -5.10 -8.96
N ASN A 221 -0.65 -5.88 -8.46
CA ASN A 221 -0.10 -7.02 -9.18
C ASN A 221 -0.98 -8.25 -8.93
N VAL A 222 -1.74 -8.63 -9.97
CA VAL A 222 -2.67 -9.76 -9.94
C VAL A 222 -2.03 -11.11 -9.59
N ALA A 223 -0.76 -11.34 -9.97
CA ALA A 223 -0.06 -12.56 -9.58
C ALA A 223 0.40 -12.53 -8.11
N MET A 224 0.63 -11.34 -7.55
CA MET A 224 0.90 -11.21 -6.13
C MET A 224 -0.36 -11.53 -5.30
N VAL A 225 -1.53 -11.07 -5.76
CA VAL A 225 -2.82 -11.42 -5.15
C VAL A 225 -3.03 -12.94 -5.18
N ASP A 226 -2.87 -13.59 -6.34
CA ASP A 226 -2.97 -15.05 -6.47
C ASP A 226 -1.95 -15.79 -5.59
N ALA A 227 -0.69 -15.35 -5.58
CA ALA A 227 0.35 -15.98 -4.78
C ALA A 227 0.09 -15.86 -3.26
N LEU A 228 -0.45 -14.72 -2.79
CA LEU A 228 -0.88 -14.57 -1.40
C LEU A 228 -2.06 -15.48 -1.08
N ASN A 229 -3.08 -15.52 -1.95
CA ASN A 229 -4.24 -16.37 -1.75
C ASN A 229 -3.83 -17.84 -1.59
N ARG A 230 -2.97 -18.33 -2.49
CA ARG A 230 -2.41 -19.69 -2.42
C ARG A 230 -1.58 -19.91 -1.16
N SER A 231 -0.74 -18.94 -0.78
CA SER A 231 0.13 -19.07 0.38
C SER A 231 -0.62 -19.03 1.71
N LEU A 232 -1.74 -18.31 1.79
CA LEU A 232 -2.56 -18.17 2.99
C LEU A 232 -3.69 -19.21 3.07
N GLY A 233 -4.09 -19.79 1.93
CA GLY A 233 -5.23 -20.70 1.86
C GLY A 233 -6.59 -19.98 2.02
N LEU A 234 -6.64 -18.68 1.73
CA LEU A 234 -7.84 -17.83 1.81
C LEU A 234 -7.83 -16.82 0.67
N THR A 235 -8.95 -16.12 0.46
CA THR A 235 -9.02 -14.99 -0.48
C THR A 235 -8.77 -13.70 0.30
N VAL A 236 -7.75 -12.94 -0.08
CA VAL A 236 -7.48 -11.62 0.50
C VAL A 236 -8.46 -10.59 -0.04
N ASN A 237 -8.84 -9.62 0.80
CA ASN A 237 -9.59 -8.45 0.39
C ASN A 237 -8.67 -7.50 -0.38
N VAL A 238 -9.06 -7.13 -1.58
CA VAL A 238 -8.32 -6.19 -2.45
C VAL A 238 -9.31 -5.50 -3.38
N SER A 239 -9.05 -4.22 -3.67
CA SER A 239 -9.79 -3.45 -4.68
C SER A 239 -8.82 -2.65 -5.54
N ASP A 240 -9.35 -2.02 -6.59
CA ASP A 240 -8.57 -1.08 -7.41
C ASP A 240 -8.01 0.09 -6.58
N ASP A 241 -8.62 0.38 -5.41
CA ASP A 241 -8.22 1.44 -4.50
C ASP A 241 -7.34 0.98 -3.33
N SER A 242 -6.98 -0.31 -3.27
CA SER A 242 -6.10 -0.84 -2.22
C SER A 242 -4.75 -0.13 -2.12
N HIS A 243 -4.25 0.44 -3.23
CA HIS A 243 -3.01 1.21 -3.23
C HIS A 243 -3.14 2.64 -2.67
N TYR A 244 -4.37 3.12 -2.47
CA TYR A 244 -4.69 4.42 -1.88
C TYR A 244 -5.00 4.34 -0.37
N MET A 245 -5.03 3.16 0.24
CA MET A 245 -5.53 3.00 1.63
C MET A 245 -4.76 3.83 2.67
N GLY A 246 -3.46 4.07 2.49
CA GLY A 246 -2.72 4.99 3.36
C GLY A 246 -3.25 6.43 3.27
N ALA A 247 -3.44 6.95 2.06
CA ALA A 247 -4.00 8.29 1.86
C ALA A 247 -5.47 8.36 2.32
N LEU A 248 -6.27 7.33 2.06
CA LEU A 248 -7.64 7.24 2.54
C LEU A 248 -7.72 7.25 4.08
N GLY A 249 -6.89 6.44 4.75
CA GLY A 249 -6.82 6.43 6.20
C GLY A 249 -6.46 7.80 6.78
N ALA A 250 -5.49 8.49 6.17
CA ALA A 250 -5.13 9.85 6.53
C ALA A 250 -6.30 10.82 6.34
N ALA A 251 -7.02 10.75 5.21
CA ALA A 251 -8.20 11.58 4.97
C ALA A 251 -9.32 11.33 5.99
N LEU A 252 -9.51 10.07 6.42
CA LEU A 252 -10.46 9.73 7.47
C LEU A 252 -10.04 10.31 8.84
N PHE A 253 -8.74 10.29 9.18
CA PHE A 253 -8.24 10.99 10.38
C PHE A 253 -8.45 12.50 10.28
N ALA A 254 -8.25 13.09 9.10
CA ALA A 254 -8.53 14.50 8.86
C ALA A 254 -10.02 14.83 9.09
N LEU A 255 -10.92 13.98 8.60
CA LEU A 255 -12.36 14.15 8.79
C LEU A 255 -12.76 14.06 10.28
N ASP A 256 -12.17 13.13 11.04
CA ASP A 256 -12.43 13.06 12.49
C ASP A 256 -12.03 14.36 13.20
N HIS A 257 -10.93 15.00 12.81
CA HIS A 257 -10.52 16.28 13.37
C HIS A 257 -11.55 17.39 13.09
N ILE A 258 -12.07 17.45 11.86
CA ILE A 258 -13.13 18.39 11.46
C ILE A 258 -14.39 18.15 12.31
N LEU A 259 -14.84 16.89 12.41
CA LEU A 259 -16.05 16.54 13.14
C LEU A 259 -15.90 16.78 14.66
N ALA A 260 -14.74 16.49 15.23
CA ALA A 260 -14.45 16.74 16.64
C ALA A 260 -14.43 18.25 16.96
N ALA A 261 -13.92 19.09 16.07
CA ALA A 261 -13.90 20.55 16.24
C ALA A 261 -15.31 21.18 16.20
N ARG A 262 -16.26 20.52 15.51
CA ARG A 262 -17.66 20.95 15.41
C ARG A 262 -18.54 20.41 16.53
N ALA A 263 -18.08 19.42 17.29
CA ALA A 263 -18.83 18.90 18.42
C ALA A 263 -18.99 20.01 19.47
N PRO A 264 -20.21 20.28 19.96
CA PRO A 264 -20.40 21.25 21.03
C PRO A 264 -19.56 20.82 22.24
N ALA A 265 -18.82 21.76 22.84
CA ALA A 265 -18.09 21.49 24.07
C ALA A 265 -19.04 20.83 25.06
N ARG A 266 -18.67 19.65 25.58
CA ARG A 266 -19.44 19.01 26.65
C ARG A 266 -19.62 20.06 27.75
N GLN A 267 -20.86 20.47 27.97
CA GLN A 267 -21.22 21.18 29.19
C GLN A 267 -21.14 20.13 30.29
N ASP A 268 -19.96 20.02 30.91
CA ASP A 268 -19.80 19.25 32.13
C ASP A 268 -20.71 19.88 33.20
N ALA A 269 -21.69 19.10 33.64
CA ALA A 269 -22.56 19.41 34.78
C ALA A 269 -21.95 18.89 36.07
#